data_AF-A0A1F8H9N2-F1
#
_entry.id   AF-A0A1F8H9N2-F1
#
_cell.length_a   1.000
_cell.length_b   1.000
_cell.length_c   1.000
_cell.angle_alpha   90.00
_cell.angle_beta   90.00
_cell.angle_gamma   90.00
#
_symmetry.space_group_name_H-M   'P 1'
#
loop_
_entity.id
_entity.type
_entity.pdbx_description
1 polymer ?
#
loop_
_entity_poly.entity_id
_entity_poly.type
_entity_poly.pdbx_seq_one_letter_code
_entity_poly.pdbx_strand_id
1 'polypeptide(L)'
;MRKKILIGILSVILFVTLSQTVLAVSWLPLVPCGMTNDNPDTPQDERKPCNRCDLFRLAKNIIDFVLIVIMPATAFLFFIYAGFLILSSAGNPGRVSQGRTIFFNTAIGVAIISASWLITNTIIRSVAADNVAPEWWKFECRVTTAGPSAPVPPVPAPILCSQPAQLAASNNEPYPRKNAPELDSLISCIQSKLPGQNLGSQYTFDNSFELCNYTRGQKTCTSSCSHAVNSCHYGGRTGGQGALAVDFGNELIGANIIQAAVACGTPSGKARCENAAGANVGCAPGSGATHVHVSAASCDAN
;
A
#
# COMPACT_ATOMS: atom_id res chain seq x y z
N MET A 1 -47.48 14.82 26.81
CA MET A 1 -46.41 13.81 26.58
C MET A 1 -46.42 13.24 25.16
N ARG A 2 -47.57 12.79 24.61
CA ARG A 2 -47.66 12.22 23.25
C ARG A 2 -47.05 13.08 22.12
N LYS A 3 -47.28 14.41 22.09
CA LYS A 3 -46.67 15.30 21.07
C LYS A 3 -45.14 15.41 21.17
N LYS A 4 -44.56 15.39 22.37
CA LYS A 4 -43.10 15.49 22.57
C LYS A 4 -42.39 14.18 22.18
N ILE A 5 -43.05 13.05 22.43
CA ILE A 5 -42.59 11.72 22.00
C ILE A 5 -42.69 11.61 20.47
N LEU A 6 -43.79 12.08 19.87
CA LEU A 6 -43.98 12.07 18.42
C LEU A 6 -42.94 12.94 17.69
N ILE A 7 -42.63 14.13 18.22
CA ILE A 7 -41.59 15.01 17.66
C ILE A 7 -40.20 14.36 17.80
N GLY A 8 -39.88 13.74 18.95
CA GLY A 8 -38.62 13.01 19.13
C GLY A 8 -38.48 11.84 18.15
N ILE A 9 -39.56 11.08 17.94
CA ILE A 9 -39.58 9.96 16.98
C ILE A 9 -39.43 10.47 15.54
N LEU A 10 -40.12 11.56 15.17
CA LEU A 10 -39.96 12.18 13.85
C LEU A 10 -38.55 12.74 13.61
N SER A 11 -37.91 13.33 14.63
CA SER A 11 -36.53 13.80 14.53
C SER A 11 -35.53 12.66 14.40
N VAL A 12 -35.73 11.55 15.12
CA VAL A 12 -34.89 10.35 15.01
C VAL A 12 -35.11 9.64 13.68
N ILE A 13 -36.34 9.52 13.21
CA ILE A 13 -36.66 8.94 11.89
C ILE A 13 -36.06 9.81 10.78
N LEU A 14 -36.20 11.13 10.86
CA LEU A 14 -35.60 12.06 9.90
C LEU A 14 -34.06 11.89 9.87
N PHE A 15 -33.41 11.85 11.04
CA PHE A 15 -31.97 11.64 11.15
C PHE A 15 -31.52 10.26 10.64
N VAL A 16 -32.29 9.19 10.90
CA VAL A 16 -32.02 7.83 10.42
C VAL A 16 -32.24 7.71 8.91
N THR A 17 -33.27 8.34 8.35
CA THR A 17 -33.53 8.33 6.90
C THR A 17 -32.57 9.22 6.10
N LEU A 18 -32.10 10.34 6.67
CA LEU A 18 -31.05 11.18 6.07
C LEU A 18 -29.67 10.49 6.11
N SER A 19 -29.45 9.56 7.03
CA SER A 19 -28.20 8.80 7.11
C SER A 19 -28.05 7.71 6.04
N GLN A 20 -29.12 7.36 5.31
CA GLN A 20 -29.07 6.31 4.27
C GLN A 20 -28.59 6.84 2.90
N THR A 21 -28.50 8.16 2.75
CA THR A 21 -27.82 8.79 1.62
C THR A 21 -26.59 9.51 2.16
N VAL A 22 -25.62 8.75 2.68
CA VAL A 22 -24.24 9.24 2.73
C VAL A 22 -23.77 9.29 1.28
N LEU A 23 -24.17 10.34 0.56
CA LEU A 23 -23.43 10.76 -0.61
C LEU A 23 -22.02 11.03 -0.08
N ALA A 24 -21.05 10.23 -0.53
CA ALA A 24 -19.63 10.55 -0.38
C ALA A 24 -19.43 11.84 -1.18
N VAL A 25 -19.72 12.94 -0.50
CA VAL A 25 -19.71 14.26 -1.07
C VAL A 25 -18.25 14.64 -1.27
N SER A 26 -17.87 14.88 -2.52
CA SER A 26 -16.48 15.13 -2.96
C SER A 26 -15.80 16.27 -2.21
N TRP A 27 -16.57 17.17 -1.57
CA TRP A 27 -16.06 18.29 -0.77
C TRP A 27 -15.59 17.92 0.65
N LEU A 28 -15.75 16.67 1.12
CA LEU A 28 -15.30 16.20 2.44
C LEU A 28 -14.30 15.04 2.25
N PRO A 29 -13.01 15.34 1.95
CA PRO A 29 -11.98 14.32 1.80
C PRO A 29 -11.56 13.78 3.17
N LEU A 30 -12.46 13.05 3.85
CA LEU A 30 -12.17 12.39 5.11
C LEU A 30 -11.29 11.16 4.89
N VAL A 31 -11.66 10.32 3.91
CA VAL A 31 -10.97 9.07 3.58
C VAL A 31 -9.82 9.37 2.60
N PRO A 32 -8.54 9.12 2.97
CA PRO A 32 -7.40 9.55 2.17
C PRO A 32 -6.86 8.50 1.18
N CYS A 33 -7.54 7.37 1.00
CA CYS A 33 -7.06 6.25 0.17
C CYS A 33 -8.21 5.27 -0.20
N GLY A 34 -7.96 4.38 -1.17
CA GLY A 34 -8.92 3.35 -1.59
C GLY A 34 -10.17 3.87 -2.32
N MET A 35 -10.13 5.10 -2.83
CA MET A 35 -11.24 5.72 -3.56
C MET A 35 -11.20 5.37 -5.05
N THR A 36 -12.34 5.47 -5.74
CA THR A 36 -12.38 5.25 -7.21
C THR A 36 -11.90 6.47 -7.99
N ASN A 37 -11.99 7.65 -7.39
CA ASN A 37 -11.62 8.94 -7.98
C ASN A 37 -10.60 9.64 -7.09
N ASP A 38 -9.76 10.42 -7.75
CA ASP A 38 -8.72 11.26 -7.15
C ASP A 38 -9.24 12.70 -7.03
N ASN A 39 -9.07 13.33 -5.88
CA ASN A 39 -9.47 14.71 -5.66
C ASN A 39 -8.28 15.64 -6.01
N PRO A 40 -8.40 16.50 -7.03
CA PRO A 40 -7.28 17.39 -7.40
C PRO A 40 -6.94 18.44 -6.33
N ASP A 41 -7.83 18.69 -5.37
CA ASP A 41 -7.61 19.66 -4.29
C ASP A 41 -6.78 19.10 -3.12
N THR A 42 -6.47 17.81 -3.13
CA THR A 42 -5.68 17.15 -2.10
C THR A 42 -4.30 16.76 -2.63
N PRO A 43 -3.27 16.77 -1.77
CA PRO A 43 -1.89 16.50 -2.20
C PRO A 43 -1.60 15.01 -2.44
N GLN A 44 -2.55 14.10 -2.22
CA GLN A 44 -2.37 12.66 -2.36
C GLN A 44 -3.35 12.08 -3.37
N ASP A 45 -2.92 11.04 -4.09
CA ASP A 45 -3.79 10.27 -4.98
C ASP A 45 -4.63 9.27 -4.18
N GLU A 46 -5.90 9.58 -3.91
CA GLU A 46 -6.77 8.73 -3.10
C GLU A 46 -7.10 7.38 -3.75
N ARG A 47 -6.78 7.18 -5.03
CA ARG A 47 -6.98 5.88 -5.70
C ARG A 47 -5.99 4.82 -5.24
N LYS A 48 -4.90 5.24 -4.60
CA LYS A 48 -3.86 4.31 -4.15
C LYS A 48 -4.35 3.43 -3.01
N PRO A 49 -3.84 2.18 -2.90
CA PRO A 49 -4.11 1.33 -1.75
C PRO A 49 -3.67 2.00 -0.45
N CYS A 50 -4.50 1.84 0.58
CA CYS A 50 -4.23 2.40 1.90
C CYS A 50 -2.97 1.83 2.53
N ASN A 51 -2.20 2.70 3.17
CA ASN A 51 -1.03 2.33 3.97
C ASN A 51 -1.11 2.92 5.40
N ARG A 52 -0.08 2.67 6.22
CA ARG A 52 -0.06 3.12 7.62
C ARG A 52 -0.08 4.65 7.77
N CYS A 53 0.46 5.40 6.81
CA CYS A 53 0.40 6.86 6.82
C CYS A 53 -1.01 7.39 6.59
N ASP A 54 -1.80 6.68 5.80
CA ASP A 54 -3.17 7.07 5.50
C ASP A 54 -4.08 6.97 6.73
N LEU A 55 -3.74 6.11 7.70
CA LEU A 55 -4.42 6.07 9.00
C LEU A 55 -4.22 7.37 9.81
N PHE A 56 -2.97 7.87 9.87
CA PHE A 56 -2.68 9.13 10.57
C PHE A 56 -3.28 10.34 9.83
N ARG A 57 -3.32 10.30 8.49
CA ARG A 57 -4.01 11.31 7.68
C ARG A 57 -5.51 11.31 7.92
N LEU A 58 -6.13 10.13 8.01
CA LEU A 58 -7.55 10.02 8.37
C LEU A 58 -7.83 10.68 9.73
N ALA A 59 -6.98 10.43 10.73
CA ALA A 59 -7.12 11.07 12.03
C ALA A 59 -6.99 12.60 11.95
N LYS A 60 -6.02 13.12 11.17
CA LYS A 60 -5.86 14.55 10.88
C LYS A 60 -7.11 15.14 10.23
N ASN A 61 -7.63 14.48 9.19
CA ASN A 61 -8.82 14.93 8.45
C ASN A 61 -10.04 14.98 9.36
N ILE A 62 -10.19 14.01 10.28
CA ILE A 62 -11.28 14.01 11.27
C ILE A 62 -11.14 15.20 12.23
N ILE A 63 -9.94 15.46 12.76
CA ILE A 63 -9.69 16.59 13.67
C ILE A 63 -10.00 17.92 12.96
N ASP A 64 -9.48 18.11 11.74
CA ASP A 64 -9.73 19.32 10.95
C ASP A 64 -11.20 19.48 10.63
N PHE A 65 -11.89 18.39 10.27
CA PHE A 65 -13.31 18.41 9.99
C PHE A 65 -14.12 18.85 11.23
N VAL A 66 -13.77 18.32 12.41
CA VAL A 66 -14.44 18.71 13.66
C VAL A 66 -14.17 20.19 13.98
N LEU A 67 -12.93 20.65 13.86
CA LEU A 67 -12.54 22.02 14.24
C LEU A 67 -12.99 23.09 13.24
N ILE A 68 -12.96 22.79 11.94
CA ILE A 68 -13.18 23.79 10.88
C ILE A 68 -14.62 23.74 10.36
N VAL A 69 -15.27 22.57 10.38
CA VAL A 69 -16.63 22.40 9.83
C VAL A 69 -17.66 22.23 10.93
N ILE A 70 -17.54 21.19 11.75
CA ILE A 70 -18.59 20.85 12.73
C ILE A 70 -18.70 21.92 13.82
N MET A 71 -17.57 22.34 14.41
CA MET A 71 -17.58 23.31 15.50
C MET A 71 -18.20 24.65 15.07
N PRO A 72 -17.77 25.31 13.97
CA PRO A 72 -18.37 26.57 13.56
C PRO A 72 -19.83 26.43 13.13
N ALA A 73 -20.19 25.37 12.40
CA ALA A 73 -21.55 25.14 11.95
C ALA A 73 -22.52 24.94 13.12
N THR A 74 -22.15 24.09 14.10
CA THR A 74 -22.98 23.84 15.28
C THR A 74 -23.05 25.05 16.21
N ALA A 75 -21.93 25.75 16.42
CA ALA A 75 -21.92 26.97 17.21
C ALA A 75 -22.82 28.04 16.60
N PHE A 76 -22.73 28.27 15.28
CA PHE A 76 -23.59 29.20 14.55
C PHE A 76 -25.07 28.87 14.73
N LEU A 77 -25.46 27.61 14.54
CA LEU A 77 -26.84 27.15 14.72
C LEU A 77 -27.34 27.39 16.15
N PHE A 78 -26.55 27.07 17.17
CA PHE A 78 -26.95 27.26 18.56
C PHE A 78 -26.99 28.73 18.98
N PHE A 79 -26.10 29.57 18.47
CA PHE A 79 -26.17 31.02 18.70
C PHE A 79 -27.42 31.63 18.09
N ILE A 80 -27.78 31.27 16.84
CA ILE A 80 -29.02 31.71 16.22
C ILE A 80 -30.23 31.21 17.00
N TYR A 81 -30.25 29.94 17.37
CA TYR A 81 -31.36 29.37 18.13
C TYR A 81 -31.53 30.03 19.50
N ALA A 82 -30.42 30.29 20.21
CA ALA A 82 -30.43 31.03 21.47
C ALA A 82 -30.96 32.46 21.28
N GLY A 83 -30.48 33.18 20.26
CA GLY A 83 -30.95 34.52 19.93
C GLY A 83 -32.44 34.55 19.60
N PHE A 84 -32.90 33.62 18.76
CA PHE A 84 -34.31 33.46 18.42
C PHE A 84 -35.16 33.19 19.65
N LEU A 85 -34.74 32.31 20.56
CA LEU A 85 -35.50 31.98 21.77
C LEU A 85 -35.62 33.18 22.73
N ILE A 86 -34.58 34.02 22.81
CA ILE A 86 -34.59 35.24 23.62
C ILE A 86 -35.53 36.29 23.00
N LEU A 87 -35.43 36.53 21.69
CA LEU A 87 -36.22 37.56 20.99
C LEU A 87 -37.71 37.18 20.86
N SER A 88 -38.01 35.90 20.64
CA SER A 88 -39.38 35.38 20.54
C SER A 88 -40.03 35.05 21.90
N SER A 89 -39.41 35.46 23.01
CA SER A 89 -39.84 35.08 24.35
C SER A 89 -41.14 35.78 24.81
N ALA A 90 -41.52 36.91 24.21
CA ALA A 90 -42.72 37.69 24.56
C ALA A 90 -42.86 37.95 26.07
N GLY A 91 -41.74 38.17 26.77
CA GLY A 91 -41.72 38.42 28.21
C GLY A 91 -41.72 37.17 29.10
N ASN A 92 -41.65 35.96 28.53
CA ASN A 92 -41.52 34.72 29.31
C ASN A 92 -40.08 34.58 29.87
N PRO A 93 -39.87 34.69 31.20
CA PRO A 93 -38.53 34.67 31.80
C PRO A 93 -37.86 33.29 31.65
N GLY A 94 -38.63 32.21 31.59
CA GLY A 94 -38.11 30.86 31.39
C GLY A 94 -37.46 30.68 30.02
N ARG A 95 -38.06 31.23 28.95
CA ARG A 95 -37.49 31.18 27.60
C ARG A 95 -36.23 32.04 27.46
N VAL A 96 -36.22 33.22 28.08
CA VAL A 96 -35.02 34.07 28.11
C VAL A 96 -33.88 33.37 28.85
N SER A 97 -34.17 32.79 30.02
CA SER A 97 -33.19 32.02 30.79
C SER A 97 -32.63 30.85 29.99
N GLN A 98 -33.50 30.06 29.35
CA GLN A 98 -33.07 28.93 28.50
C GLN A 98 -32.18 29.38 27.34
N GLY A 99 -32.53 30.48 26.65
CA GLY A 99 -31.72 31.02 25.57
C GLY A 99 -30.34 31.47 26.04
N ARG A 100 -30.26 32.14 27.20
CA ARG A 100 -28.97 32.51 27.81
C ARG A 100 -28.14 31.28 28.16
N THR A 101 -28.74 30.24 28.73
CA THR A 101 -28.03 28.99 29.03
C THR A 101 -27.44 28.36 27.77
N ILE A 102 -28.21 28.26 26.68
CA ILE A 102 -27.71 27.71 25.41
C ILE A 102 -26.56 28.57 24.87
N PHE A 103 -26.70 29.89 24.91
CA PHE A 103 -25.67 30.83 24.44
C PHE A 103 -24.35 30.63 25.19
N PHE A 104 -24.38 30.67 26.53
CA PHE A 104 -23.19 30.54 27.35
C PHE A 104 -22.59 29.13 27.30
N ASN A 105 -23.42 28.07 27.28
CA ASN A 105 -22.91 26.71 27.14
C ASN A 105 -22.22 26.50 25.78
N THR A 106 -22.76 27.08 24.70
CA THR A 106 -22.13 27.05 23.38
C THR A 106 -20.80 27.81 23.40
N ALA A 107 -20.76 29.00 23.99
CA ALA A 107 -19.54 29.79 24.12
C ALA A 107 -18.45 29.05 24.93
N ILE A 108 -18.83 28.42 26.04
CA ILE A 108 -17.92 27.60 26.85
C ILE A 108 -17.39 26.42 26.04
N GLY A 109 -18.25 25.73 25.28
CA GLY A 109 -17.82 24.62 24.42
C GLY A 109 -16.78 25.04 23.37
N VAL A 110 -17.04 26.15 22.65
CA VAL A 110 -16.09 26.73 21.69
C VAL A 110 -14.78 27.12 22.37
N ALA A 111 -14.86 27.72 23.58
CA ALA A 111 -13.68 28.11 24.34
C ALA A 111 -12.82 26.90 24.75
N ILE A 112 -13.45 25.81 25.21
CA ILE A 112 -12.73 24.58 25.61
C ILE A 112 -12.00 23.98 24.40
N ILE A 113 -12.69 23.80 23.26
CA ILE A 113 -12.10 23.23 22.05
C ILE A 113 -10.92 24.08 21.56
N SER A 114 -11.10 25.40 21.52
CA SER A 114 -10.06 26.34 21.11
C SER A 114 -8.87 26.35 22.08
N ALA A 115 -9.15 26.26 23.39
CA ALA A 115 -8.12 26.19 24.42
C ALA A 115 -7.33 24.87 24.34
N SER A 116 -7.97 23.74 24.05
CA SER A 116 -7.28 22.47 23.83
C SER A 116 -6.26 22.58 22.70
N TRP A 117 -6.65 23.15 21.55
CA TRP A 117 -5.73 23.38 20.44
C TRP A 117 -4.55 24.29 20.83
N LEU A 118 -4.85 25.41 21.52
CA LEU A 118 -3.84 26.36 21.97
C LEU A 118 -2.84 25.72 22.93
N ILE A 119 -3.33 25.02 23.96
CA ILE A 119 -2.50 24.36 24.98
C ILE A 119 -1.60 23.31 24.33
N THR A 120 -2.15 22.44 23.48
CA THR A 120 -1.36 21.42 22.75
C THR A 120 -0.27 22.08 21.91
N ASN A 121 -0.61 23.14 21.18
CA ASN A 121 0.35 23.88 20.37
C ASN A 121 1.45 24.53 21.22
N THR A 122 1.10 25.09 22.38
CA THR A 122 2.08 25.68 23.31
C THR A 122 3.03 24.63 23.88
N ILE A 123 2.52 23.48 24.33
CA ILE A 123 3.35 22.40 24.90
C ILE A 123 4.29 21.82 23.85
N ILE A 124 3.80 21.57 22.63
CA ILE A 124 4.65 21.00 21.58
C ILE A 124 5.75 22.00 21.18
N ARG A 125 5.41 23.28 21.06
CA ARG A 125 6.39 24.31 20.75
C ARG A 125 7.43 24.54 21.85
N SER A 126 7.13 24.22 23.10
CA SER A 126 8.08 24.39 24.20
C SER A 126 9.05 23.22 24.37
N VAL A 127 8.73 22.04 23.85
CA VAL A 127 9.53 20.81 24.07
C VAL A 127 10.11 20.25 22.77
N ALA A 128 9.46 20.44 21.62
CA ALA A 128 9.93 19.91 20.35
C ALA A 128 11.10 20.73 19.78
N ALA A 129 11.98 20.06 19.03
CA ALA A 129 13.09 20.69 18.32
C ALA A 129 12.59 21.72 17.27
N ASP A 130 13.43 22.72 16.97
CA ASP A 130 13.09 23.87 16.11
C ASP A 130 12.61 23.48 14.69
N ASN A 131 13.04 22.30 14.19
CA ASN A 131 12.64 21.76 12.90
C ASN A 131 11.28 21.03 12.90
N VAL A 132 10.66 20.84 14.07
CA VAL A 132 9.38 20.10 14.26
C VAL A 132 8.31 20.99 14.88
N ALA A 133 8.69 21.88 15.79
CA ALA A 133 7.80 22.74 16.56
C ALA A 133 6.84 23.65 15.74
N PRO A 134 7.24 24.25 14.60
CA PRO A 134 6.41 25.26 13.94
C PRO A 134 5.14 24.70 13.28
N GLU A 135 5.19 23.48 12.77
CA GLU A 135 4.11 22.86 11.98
C GLU A 135 3.82 21.43 12.45
N TRP A 136 3.82 21.19 13.76
CA TRP A 136 3.65 19.84 14.33
C TRP A 136 2.37 19.11 13.90
N TRP A 137 1.34 19.87 13.49
CA TRP A 137 0.09 19.30 12.97
C TRP A 137 0.23 18.81 11.53
N LYS A 138 1.27 19.19 10.79
CA LYS A 138 1.58 18.65 9.47
C LYS A 138 2.45 17.41 9.62
N PHE A 139 1.87 16.26 9.32
CA PHE A 139 2.57 14.99 9.42
C PHE A 139 3.17 14.60 8.06
N GLU A 140 4.49 14.65 7.94
CA GLU A 140 5.22 13.97 6.86
C GLU A 140 5.41 12.50 7.24
N CYS A 141 4.40 11.70 6.97
CA CYS A 141 4.54 10.27 7.17
C CYS A 141 5.32 9.66 6.00
N ARG A 142 6.50 9.13 6.30
CA ARG A 142 7.32 8.36 5.36
C ARG A 142 7.02 6.89 5.58
N VAL A 143 6.16 6.33 4.76
CA VAL A 143 6.14 4.88 4.60
C VAL A 143 7.41 4.50 3.83
N THR A 144 8.29 3.72 4.45
CA THR A 144 9.17 2.80 3.72
C THR A 144 8.31 1.71 3.08
N THR A 145 7.43 2.10 2.16
CA THR A 145 7.05 1.23 1.08
C THR A 145 8.31 0.97 0.28
N ALA A 146 8.73 -0.28 0.15
CA ALA A 146 9.44 -0.66 -1.07
C ALA A 146 8.46 -0.33 -2.22
N GLY A 147 8.63 0.85 -2.79
CA GLY A 147 7.78 1.50 -3.77
C GLY A 147 8.67 2.46 -4.56
N PRO A 148 8.30 2.78 -5.81
CA PRO A 148 9.22 3.30 -6.82
C PRO A 148 9.82 4.62 -6.32
N SER A 149 11.16 4.67 -6.28
CA SER A 149 11.89 5.87 -5.93
C SER A 149 11.41 7.05 -6.77
N ALA A 150 11.23 8.21 -6.13
CA ALA A 150 11.20 9.50 -6.83
C ALA A 150 12.32 9.53 -7.89
N PRO A 151 12.17 10.25 -9.01
CA PRO A 151 13.22 10.30 -10.03
C PRO A 151 14.46 10.92 -9.39
N VAL A 152 15.37 10.03 -8.97
CA VAL A 152 16.74 10.40 -8.63
C VAL A 152 17.25 11.05 -9.91
N PRO A 153 17.84 12.26 -9.87
CA PRO A 153 18.55 12.78 -11.05
C PRO A 153 19.46 11.66 -11.55
N PRO A 154 19.46 11.32 -12.85
CA PRO A 154 20.02 10.08 -13.35
C PRO A 154 21.43 9.91 -12.79
N VAL A 155 21.56 9.03 -11.80
CA VAL A 155 22.85 8.65 -11.25
C VAL A 155 23.59 8.04 -12.42
N PRO A 156 24.78 8.54 -12.79
CA PRO A 156 25.54 7.95 -13.88
C PRO A 156 25.62 6.44 -13.68
N ALA A 157 25.24 5.66 -14.70
CA ALA A 157 25.22 4.20 -14.65
C ALA A 157 26.47 3.56 -13.99
N PRO A 158 27.70 4.11 -14.14
CA PRO A 158 28.88 3.57 -13.45
C PRO A 158 28.82 3.60 -11.91
N ILE A 159 28.14 4.58 -11.31
CA ILE A 159 28.06 4.71 -9.84
C ILE A 159 27.11 3.65 -9.27
N LEU A 160 26.00 3.39 -9.96
CA LEU A 160 24.96 2.48 -9.49
C LEU A 160 25.43 1.01 -9.43
N CYS A 161 26.33 0.60 -10.33
CA CYS A 161 26.88 -0.74 -10.37
C CYS A 161 27.80 -1.09 -9.18
N SER A 162 28.32 -0.08 -8.48
CA SER A 162 29.10 -0.29 -7.24
C SER A 162 28.23 -0.31 -5.97
N GLN A 163 26.92 -0.11 -6.10
CA GLN A 163 25.97 -0.04 -5.00
C GLN A 163 24.75 -0.95 -5.25
N PRO A 164 24.87 -2.29 -5.07
CA PRO A 164 23.85 -3.26 -5.48
C PRO A 164 22.45 -3.03 -4.88
N ALA A 165 22.38 -2.55 -3.63
CA ALA A 165 21.10 -2.21 -2.99
C ALA A 165 20.38 -1.04 -3.70
N GLN A 166 21.13 -0.04 -4.17
CA GLN A 166 20.57 1.08 -4.92
C GLN A 166 20.23 0.66 -6.36
N LEU A 167 21.06 -0.19 -6.97
CA LEU A 167 20.79 -0.78 -8.28
C LEU A 167 19.48 -1.57 -8.26
N ALA A 168 19.28 -2.43 -7.25
CA ALA A 168 18.05 -3.18 -7.06
C ALA A 168 16.84 -2.25 -6.88
N ALA A 169 16.95 -1.24 -6.00
CA ALA A 169 15.89 -0.26 -5.78
C ALA A 169 15.50 0.50 -7.07
N SER A 170 16.49 0.89 -7.88
CA SER A 170 16.26 1.61 -9.14
C SER A 170 15.55 0.77 -10.21
N ASN A 171 15.74 -0.56 -10.18
CA ASN A 171 15.14 -1.51 -11.12
C ASN A 171 13.92 -2.23 -10.53
N ASN A 172 13.43 -1.79 -9.37
CA ASN A 172 12.31 -2.40 -8.65
C ASN A 172 12.51 -3.91 -8.40
N GLU A 173 13.72 -4.27 -7.97
CA GLU A 173 14.11 -5.63 -7.59
C GLU A 173 14.40 -5.73 -6.08
N PRO A 174 14.18 -6.89 -5.45
CA PRO A 174 14.47 -7.07 -4.03
C PRO A 174 15.98 -7.16 -3.77
N TYR A 175 16.42 -6.59 -2.65
CA TYR A 175 17.78 -6.73 -2.12
C TYR A 175 17.75 -7.18 -0.65
N PRO A 176 18.52 -8.20 -0.24
CA PRO A 176 19.28 -9.13 -1.10
C PRO A 176 18.36 -9.89 -2.07
N ARG A 177 18.93 -10.41 -3.16
CA ARG A 177 18.19 -11.28 -4.10
C ARG A 177 17.48 -12.41 -3.35
N LYS A 178 16.23 -12.67 -3.72
CA LYS A 178 15.37 -13.68 -3.11
C LYS A 178 14.39 -14.23 -4.13
N ASN A 179 13.77 -15.36 -3.83
CA ASN A 179 12.68 -15.89 -4.62
C ASN A 179 11.43 -15.04 -4.41
N ALA A 180 10.57 -14.97 -5.42
CA ALA A 180 9.20 -14.54 -5.19
C ALA A 180 8.48 -15.60 -4.32
N PRO A 181 7.54 -15.19 -3.43
CA PRO A 181 6.79 -16.13 -2.60
C PRO A 181 6.05 -17.24 -3.38
N GLU A 182 5.63 -16.93 -4.60
CA GLU A 182 5.03 -17.92 -5.51
C GLU A 182 6.03 -19.01 -5.91
N LEU A 183 7.28 -18.65 -6.18
CA LEU A 183 8.33 -19.62 -6.54
C LEU A 183 8.68 -20.51 -5.34
N ASP A 184 8.78 -19.95 -4.13
CA ASP A 184 9.01 -20.75 -2.91
C ASP A 184 7.87 -21.76 -2.68
N SER A 185 6.63 -21.34 -2.92
CA SER A 185 5.45 -22.21 -2.83
C SER A 185 5.46 -23.30 -3.90
N LEU A 186 5.86 -22.97 -5.12
CA LEU A 186 5.98 -23.91 -6.25
C LEU A 186 7.05 -24.97 -5.98
N ILE A 187 8.26 -24.56 -5.57
CA ILE A 187 9.35 -25.47 -5.23
C ILE A 187 8.92 -26.43 -4.11
N SER A 188 8.31 -25.89 -3.05
CA SER A 188 7.80 -26.70 -1.93
C SER A 188 6.73 -27.70 -2.39
N CYS A 189 5.85 -27.29 -3.29
CA CYS A 189 4.84 -28.19 -3.86
C CYS A 189 5.48 -29.31 -4.70
N ILE A 190 6.44 -29.00 -5.58
CA ILE A 190 7.14 -30.01 -6.40
C ILE A 190 7.84 -31.05 -5.51
N GLN A 191 8.54 -30.59 -4.47
CA GLN A 191 9.17 -31.47 -3.48
C GLN A 191 8.15 -32.39 -2.79
N SER A 192 6.96 -31.88 -2.46
CA SER A 192 5.89 -32.68 -1.86
C SER A 192 5.32 -33.77 -2.79
N LYS A 193 5.40 -33.57 -4.10
CA LYS A 193 4.90 -34.53 -5.12
C LYS A 193 5.93 -35.60 -5.47
N LEU A 194 7.19 -35.39 -5.15
CA LEU A 194 8.30 -36.31 -5.42
C LEU A 194 9.03 -36.71 -4.13
N PRO A 195 8.32 -37.26 -3.12
CA PRO A 195 8.92 -37.57 -1.83
C PRO A 195 10.07 -38.58 -1.98
N GLY A 196 11.22 -38.26 -1.41
CA GLY A 196 12.41 -39.11 -1.45
C GLY A 196 13.15 -39.15 -2.79
N GLN A 197 12.71 -38.41 -3.81
CA GLN A 197 13.49 -38.26 -5.04
C GLN A 197 14.54 -37.16 -4.90
N ASN A 198 15.73 -37.39 -5.45
CA ASN A 198 16.77 -36.37 -5.53
C ASN A 198 16.46 -35.44 -6.70
N LEU A 199 16.11 -34.18 -6.43
CA LEU A 199 15.82 -33.18 -7.48
C LEU A 199 17.09 -32.53 -8.06
N GLY A 200 18.28 -32.92 -7.60
CA GLY A 200 19.54 -32.28 -7.98
C GLY A 200 19.75 -30.93 -7.31
N SER A 201 20.69 -30.16 -7.86
CA SER A 201 20.90 -28.76 -7.46
C SER A 201 19.68 -27.90 -7.80
N GLN A 202 19.45 -26.84 -7.04
CA GLN A 202 18.37 -25.88 -7.29
C GLN A 202 18.99 -24.50 -7.47
N TYR A 203 18.92 -23.96 -8.68
CA TYR A 203 19.38 -22.61 -8.99
C TYR A 203 18.19 -21.74 -9.37
N THR A 204 17.88 -20.75 -8.55
CA THR A 204 16.79 -19.80 -8.82
C THR A 204 17.27 -18.45 -9.33
N PHE A 205 18.54 -18.12 -9.08
CA PHE A 205 19.16 -16.85 -9.46
C PHE A 205 20.49 -17.10 -10.17
N ASP A 206 20.98 -16.04 -10.81
CA ASP A 206 22.31 -16.04 -11.40
C ASP A 206 23.39 -15.84 -10.31
N ASN A 207 24.19 -16.88 -10.10
CA ASN A 207 25.29 -16.86 -9.13
C ASN A 207 26.62 -16.44 -9.78
N SER A 208 26.71 -16.49 -11.11
CA SER A 208 27.92 -16.15 -11.85
C SER A 208 28.01 -14.65 -12.12
N PHE A 209 26.86 -14.01 -12.36
CA PHE A 209 26.74 -12.58 -12.62
C PHE A 209 25.69 -11.97 -11.69
N GLU A 210 26.05 -11.78 -10.42
CA GLU A 210 25.11 -11.39 -9.36
C GLU A 210 24.34 -10.11 -9.68
N LEU A 211 24.99 -9.11 -10.29
CA LEU A 211 24.35 -7.83 -10.64
C LEU A 211 23.25 -7.98 -11.69
N CYS A 212 23.28 -9.05 -12.52
CA CYS A 212 22.21 -9.31 -13.49
C CYS A 212 20.86 -9.57 -12.81
N ASN A 213 20.88 -10.08 -11.57
CA ASN A 213 19.64 -10.25 -10.78
C ASN A 213 18.98 -8.91 -10.45
N TYR A 214 19.75 -7.83 -10.36
CA TYR A 214 19.25 -6.49 -10.03
C TYR A 214 19.01 -5.63 -11.28
N THR A 215 19.39 -6.09 -12.48
CA THR A 215 19.21 -5.38 -13.75
C THR A 215 18.29 -6.10 -14.73
N ARG A 216 17.61 -7.18 -14.29
CA ARG A 216 16.83 -8.06 -15.16
C ARG A 216 17.63 -8.62 -16.33
N GLY A 217 18.91 -8.92 -16.12
CA GLY A 217 19.80 -9.41 -17.18
C GLY A 217 20.31 -8.34 -18.15
N GLN A 218 20.00 -7.05 -17.93
CA GLN A 218 20.62 -5.97 -18.71
C GLN A 218 22.12 -5.90 -18.40
N LYS A 219 22.93 -5.85 -19.46
CA LYS A 219 24.40 -5.79 -19.42
C LYS A 219 24.95 -4.40 -19.05
N THR A 220 24.24 -3.68 -18.18
CA THR A 220 24.58 -2.33 -17.74
C THR A 220 25.79 -2.34 -16.80
N CYS A 221 25.90 -3.36 -15.95
CA CYS A 221 26.94 -3.47 -14.92
C CYS A 221 27.94 -4.62 -15.15
N THR A 222 27.76 -5.39 -16.23
CA THR A 222 28.59 -6.55 -16.57
C THR A 222 28.55 -6.78 -18.07
N SER A 223 29.59 -7.38 -18.65
CA SER A 223 29.66 -7.72 -20.06
C SER A 223 28.77 -8.91 -20.45
N SER A 224 28.38 -9.74 -19.49
CA SER A 224 27.59 -10.95 -19.68
C SER A 224 26.66 -11.23 -18.51
N CYS A 225 25.58 -11.98 -18.80
CA CYS A 225 24.61 -12.52 -17.85
C CYS A 225 24.37 -13.99 -18.21
N SER A 226 24.06 -14.84 -17.23
CA SER A 226 23.84 -16.28 -17.47
C SER A 226 22.54 -16.54 -18.24
N HIS A 227 21.55 -15.67 -18.09
CA HIS A 227 20.26 -15.80 -18.75
C HIS A 227 19.96 -14.60 -19.66
N ALA A 228 18.97 -14.76 -20.53
CA ALA A 228 18.48 -13.69 -21.37
C ALA A 228 17.90 -12.53 -20.55
N VAL A 229 17.85 -11.35 -21.17
CA VAL A 229 17.21 -10.17 -20.60
C VAL A 229 15.74 -10.48 -20.27
N ASN A 230 15.31 -10.12 -19.07
CA ASN A 230 14.01 -10.40 -18.49
C ASN A 230 13.69 -11.90 -18.32
N SER A 231 14.69 -12.78 -18.23
CA SER A 231 14.47 -14.19 -17.85
C SER A 231 13.70 -14.30 -16.53
N CYS A 232 12.97 -15.41 -16.34
CA CYS A 232 12.28 -15.72 -15.08
C CYS A 232 13.24 -15.86 -13.89
N HIS A 233 14.51 -16.24 -14.10
CA HIS A 233 15.54 -16.20 -13.05
C HIS A 233 15.81 -14.77 -12.55
N TYR A 234 15.48 -13.77 -13.36
CA TYR A 234 15.51 -12.35 -13.00
C TYR A 234 14.12 -11.75 -12.77
N GLY A 235 13.11 -12.58 -12.51
CA GLY A 235 11.75 -12.12 -12.19
C GLY A 235 10.88 -11.70 -13.38
N GLY A 236 11.30 -11.94 -14.62
CA GLY A 236 10.49 -11.59 -15.80
C GLY A 236 10.59 -10.11 -16.20
N ARG A 237 9.69 -9.63 -17.07
CA ARG A 237 9.58 -8.20 -17.40
C ARG A 237 8.76 -7.44 -16.37
N THR A 238 7.76 -8.08 -15.76
CA THR A 238 6.79 -7.41 -14.87
C THR A 238 6.87 -7.83 -13.40
N GLY A 239 7.60 -8.89 -13.04
CA GLY A 239 7.73 -9.31 -11.64
C GLY A 239 8.55 -8.31 -10.82
N GLY A 240 8.33 -8.21 -9.51
CA GLY A 240 9.11 -7.29 -8.64
C GLY A 240 9.38 -7.88 -7.26
N GLN A 241 9.15 -9.18 -7.11
CA GLN A 241 9.23 -9.88 -5.82
C GLN A 241 10.42 -10.83 -5.73
N GLY A 242 11.19 -10.97 -6.82
CA GLY A 242 12.33 -11.87 -6.90
C GLY A 242 12.29 -12.80 -8.10
N ALA A 243 13.13 -13.82 -8.08
CA ALA A 243 13.13 -14.86 -9.12
C ALA A 243 11.81 -15.61 -9.18
N LEU A 244 11.45 -15.98 -10.40
CA LEU A 244 10.25 -16.72 -10.76
C LEU A 244 10.58 -18.03 -11.48
N ALA A 245 11.85 -18.43 -11.56
CA ALA A 245 12.24 -19.73 -12.10
C ALA A 245 13.26 -20.46 -11.21
N VAL A 246 13.30 -21.77 -11.40
CA VAL A 246 14.24 -22.69 -10.77
C VAL A 246 14.74 -23.69 -11.80
N ASP A 247 16.05 -23.93 -11.79
CA ASP A 247 16.69 -25.01 -12.53
C ASP A 247 17.00 -26.17 -11.57
N PHE A 248 16.42 -27.33 -11.86
CA PHE A 248 16.70 -28.57 -11.15
C PHE A 248 17.79 -29.36 -11.88
N GLY A 249 18.94 -29.56 -11.24
CA GLY A 249 20.10 -30.27 -11.80
C GLY A 249 19.97 -31.79 -11.80
N ASN A 250 18.77 -32.33 -12.07
CA ASN A 250 18.57 -33.76 -12.27
C ASN A 250 17.62 -34.02 -13.45
N GLU A 251 18.20 -34.02 -14.64
CA GLU A 251 17.53 -34.30 -15.90
C GLU A 251 17.03 -35.76 -16.02
N LEU A 252 17.61 -36.70 -15.27
CA LEU A 252 17.25 -38.13 -15.35
C LEU A 252 15.80 -38.38 -14.91
N ILE A 253 15.29 -37.59 -13.98
CA ILE A 253 13.89 -37.60 -13.53
C ILE A 253 13.10 -36.42 -14.11
N GLY A 254 13.59 -35.80 -15.19
CA GLY A 254 13.05 -34.52 -15.66
C GLY A 254 11.58 -34.57 -16.06
N ALA A 255 11.12 -35.68 -16.65
CA ALA A 255 9.70 -35.89 -16.93
C ALA A 255 8.83 -35.86 -15.65
N ASN A 256 9.32 -36.45 -14.55
CA ASN A 256 8.63 -36.46 -13.26
C ASN A 256 8.59 -35.06 -12.65
N ILE A 257 9.69 -34.31 -12.74
CA ILE A 257 9.77 -32.92 -12.27
C ILE A 257 8.79 -32.04 -13.04
N ILE A 258 8.73 -32.16 -14.37
CA ILE A 258 7.78 -31.41 -15.21
C ILE A 258 6.34 -31.76 -14.84
N GLN A 259 6.03 -33.04 -14.67
CA GLN A 259 4.68 -33.47 -14.28
C GLN A 259 4.29 -32.93 -12.90
N ALA A 260 5.21 -32.96 -11.94
CA ALA A 260 5.01 -32.39 -10.61
C ALA A 260 4.81 -30.87 -10.68
N ALA A 261 5.61 -30.15 -11.46
CA ALA A 261 5.49 -28.71 -11.66
C ALA A 261 4.12 -28.32 -12.24
N VAL A 262 3.67 -29.01 -13.28
CA VAL A 262 2.34 -28.79 -13.88
C VAL A 262 1.23 -29.08 -12.85
N ALA A 263 1.36 -30.16 -12.07
CA ALA A 263 0.41 -30.46 -10.98
C ALA A 263 0.42 -29.42 -9.85
N CYS A 264 1.49 -28.63 -9.73
CA CYS A 264 1.66 -27.54 -8.79
C CYS A 264 1.30 -26.16 -9.37
N GLY A 265 0.77 -26.11 -10.60
CA GLY A 265 0.25 -24.89 -11.21
C GLY A 265 1.18 -24.22 -12.23
N THR A 266 2.33 -24.83 -12.57
CA THR A 266 3.14 -24.33 -13.69
C THR A 266 2.39 -24.48 -15.02
N PRO A 267 2.25 -23.42 -15.83
CA PRO A 267 1.61 -23.51 -17.15
C PRO A 267 2.35 -24.46 -18.09
N SER A 268 1.61 -25.12 -18.98
CA SER A 268 2.19 -25.98 -20.03
C SER A 268 3.23 -25.22 -20.86
N GLY A 269 4.43 -25.79 -21.00
CA GLY A 269 5.55 -25.17 -21.72
C GLY A 269 6.49 -24.30 -20.87
N LYS A 270 6.14 -24.04 -19.60
CA LYS A 270 7.01 -23.35 -18.63
C LYS A 270 7.76 -24.28 -17.69
N ALA A 271 7.63 -25.59 -17.90
CA ALA A 271 8.47 -26.62 -17.31
C ALA A 271 9.03 -27.49 -18.44
N ARG A 272 10.35 -27.57 -18.57
CA ARG A 272 11.03 -28.24 -19.70
C ARG A 272 12.45 -28.67 -19.34
N CYS A 273 12.97 -29.67 -20.05
CA CYS A 273 14.38 -30.01 -19.96
C CYS A 273 15.19 -29.11 -20.89
N GLU A 274 16.32 -28.62 -20.42
CA GLU A 274 17.19 -27.73 -21.17
C GLU A 274 18.62 -28.27 -21.20
N ASN A 275 19.33 -27.99 -22.29
CA ASN A 275 20.77 -28.23 -22.37
C ASN A 275 21.56 -27.09 -21.70
N ALA A 276 22.89 -27.18 -21.68
CA ALA A 276 23.74 -26.16 -21.05
C ALA A 276 23.62 -24.75 -21.68
N ALA A 277 23.06 -24.63 -22.88
CA ALA A 277 22.81 -23.35 -23.55
C ALA A 277 21.39 -22.80 -23.31
N GLY A 278 20.57 -23.46 -22.48
CA GLY A 278 19.18 -23.10 -22.23
C GLY A 278 18.22 -23.45 -23.38
N ALA A 279 18.64 -24.30 -24.31
CA ALA A 279 17.75 -24.75 -25.39
C ALA A 279 16.88 -25.89 -24.90
N ASN A 280 15.57 -25.81 -25.19
CA ASN A 280 14.63 -26.88 -24.90
C ASN A 280 15.02 -28.17 -25.64
N VAL A 281 15.20 -29.23 -24.87
CA VAL A 281 15.52 -30.57 -25.34
C VAL A 281 14.57 -31.57 -24.69
N GLY A 282 14.49 -32.78 -25.24
CA GLY A 282 13.70 -33.84 -24.62
C GLY A 282 14.24 -34.18 -23.22
N CYS A 283 13.41 -34.76 -22.35
CA CYS A 283 13.84 -35.25 -21.03
C CYS A 283 14.32 -36.72 -21.05
N ALA A 284 14.43 -37.33 -22.23
CA ALA A 284 14.90 -38.70 -22.36
C ALA A 284 16.43 -38.78 -22.17
N PRO A 285 16.97 -39.88 -21.59
CA PRO A 285 18.40 -40.08 -21.52
C PRO A 285 19.07 -39.92 -22.91
N GLY A 286 20.17 -39.17 -22.96
CA GLY A 286 20.88 -38.89 -24.21
C GLY A 286 20.31 -37.75 -25.06
N SER A 287 19.28 -37.04 -24.60
CA SER A 287 18.73 -35.85 -25.26
C SER A 287 19.66 -34.62 -25.23
N GLY A 288 20.71 -34.66 -24.41
CA GLY A 288 21.56 -33.52 -24.12
C GLY A 288 21.01 -32.57 -23.05
N ALA A 289 19.95 -32.95 -22.34
CA ALA A 289 19.48 -32.23 -21.17
C ALA A 289 20.56 -32.19 -20.08
N THR A 290 20.70 -31.05 -19.41
CA THR A 290 21.59 -30.86 -18.27
C THR A 290 20.85 -30.40 -17.01
N HIS A 291 19.61 -29.93 -17.16
CA HIS A 291 18.74 -29.53 -16.07
C HIS A 291 17.28 -29.47 -16.52
N VAL A 292 16.39 -29.30 -15.55
CA VAL A 292 14.96 -29.05 -15.77
C VAL A 292 14.65 -27.64 -15.33
N HIS A 293 14.31 -26.79 -16.30
CA HIS A 293 13.87 -25.43 -16.06
C HIS A 293 12.39 -25.39 -15.73
N VAL A 294 12.02 -24.73 -14.65
CA VAL A 294 10.62 -24.56 -14.21
C VAL A 294 10.36 -23.11 -13.82
N SER A 295 9.34 -22.50 -14.43
CA SER A 295 8.88 -21.15 -14.12
C SER A 295 7.53 -21.12 -13.41
N ALA A 296 7.38 -20.15 -12.52
CA ALA A 296 6.12 -19.80 -11.86
C ALA A 296 5.09 -19.28 -12.88
N ALA A 297 3.81 -19.37 -12.51
CA ALA A 297 2.72 -19.04 -13.43
C ALA A 297 2.74 -17.55 -13.81
N SER A 298 3.07 -16.69 -12.85
CA SER A 298 3.15 -15.25 -13.02
C SER A 298 4.32 -14.75 -13.88
N CYS A 299 5.34 -15.57 -14.18
CA CYS A 299 6.44 -15.10 -15.03
C CYS A 299 5.93 -14.78 -16.44
N ASP A 300 6.22 -13.61 -16.97
CA ASP A 300 5.72 -13.15 -18.27
C ASP A 300 6.74 -13.31 -19.42
N ALA A 301 7.86 -13.98 -19.15
CA ALA A 301 8.92 -14.31 -20.09
C ALA A 301 9.15 -15.83 -20.14
N ASN A 302 9.96 -16.27 -21.13
CA ASN A 302 10.36 -17.67 -21.32
C ASN A 302 11.87 -17.77 -21.48
#